data_AF-A0A969DCA5-F1
#
_entry.id   AF-A0A969DCA5-F1
#
_cell.length_a   1.000
_cell.length_b   1.000
_cell.length_c   1.000
_cell.angle_alpha   90.00
_cell.angle_beta   90.00
_cell.angle_gamma   90.00
#
_symmetry.space_group_name_H-M   'P 1'
#
loop_
_entity.id
_entity.type
_entity.pdbx_description
1 polymer ?
#
loop_
_entity_poly.entity_id
_entity_poly.type
_entity_poly.pdbx_seq_one_letter_code
_entity_poly.pdbx_strand_id
1 'polypeptide(L)' 'VGAGAVVTKDVEPYTIVAGNPARMIKRRCKDLAYELDFKAFLA' A
#
# COMPACT_ATOMS: atom_id res chain seq x y z
N VAL A 1 -3.55 -2.28 2.71
CA VAL A 1 -3.76 -3.05 3.96
C VAL A 1 -2.55 -3.97 4.13
N GLY A 2 -1.97 -4.06 5.33
CA GLY A 2 -0.81 -4.91 5.61
C GLY A 2 -1.19 -6.39 5.77
N ALA A 3 -0.21 -7.30 5.60
CA ALA A 3 -0.42 -8.73 5.78
C ALA A 3 -0.85 -9.05 7.23
N GLY A 4 -1.79 -9.98 7.39
CA GLY A 4 -2.32 -10.38 8.71
C GLY A 4 -3.14 -9.32 9.44
N ALA A 5 -3.52 -8.22 8.77
CA ALA A 5 -4.33 -7.19 9.38
C ALA A 5 -5.80 -7.63 9.53
N VAL A 6 -6.39 -7.39 10.71
CA VAL A 6 -7.82 -7.60 10.95
C VAL A 6 -8.50 -6.24 11.06
N VAL A 7 -9.22 -5.88 10.00
CA VAL A 7 -9.89 -4.58 9.89
C VAL A 7 -11.25 -4.66 10.56
N THR A 8 -11.41 -3.93 11.67
CA THR A 8 -12.65 -3.92 12.46
C THR A 8 -13.48 -2.66 12.28
N LYS A 9 -13.01 -1.69 11.49
CA LYS A 9 -13.64 -0.39 11.22
C LYS A 9 -13.27 0.08 9.81
N ASP A 10 -14.03 1.03 9.27
CA ASP A 10 -13.77 1.60 7.95
C ASP A 10 -12.37 2.23 7.86
N VAL A 11 -11.79 2.13 6.66
CA VAL A 11 -10.45 2.64 6.35
C VAL A 11 -10.56 3.76 5.33
N GLU A 12 -10.07 4.95 5.70
CA GLU A 12 -10.03 6.10 4.80
C GLU A 12 -9.20 5.80 3.53
N PRO A 13 -9.58 6.34 2.35
CA PRO A 13 -8.81 6.22 1.13
C PRO A 13 -7.34 6.63 1.31
N TYR A 14 -6.44 5.92 0.61
CA TYR A 14 -5.00 6.13 0.69
C TYR A 14 -4.40 5.94 2.09
N THR A 15 -5.09 5.29 3.02
CA THR A 15 -4.54 4.99 4.36
C THR A 15 -3.92 3.60 4.39
N ILE A 16 -2.68 3.52 4.88
CA ILE A 16 -1.96 2.28 5.12
C ILE A 16 -2.23 1.86 6.56
N VAL A 17 -2.88 0.71 6.73
CA VAL A 17 -3.24 0.11 8.02
C VAL A 17 -2.62 -1.29 8.16
N ALA A 18 -2.27 -1.71 9.38
CA ALA A 18 -1.92 -3.11 9.69
C ALA A 18 -2.18 -3.49 11.16
N GLY A 19 -2.04 -4.77 11.50
CA GLY A 19 -2.21 -5.33 12.84
C GLY A 19 -3.61 -5.90 13.12
N ASN A 20 -3.77 -6.51 14.29
CA ASN A 20 -5.04 -7.07 14.77
C ASN A 20 -5.30 -6.58 16.21
N PRO A 21 -6.22 -5.62 16.44
CA PRO A 21 -7.02 -4.91 15.43
C PRO A 21 -6.19 -3.92 14.61
N ALA A 22 -6.57 -3.69 13.35
CA ALA A 22 -5.82 -2.85 12.43
C ALA A 22 -5.74 -1.39 12.89
N ARG A 23 -4.54 -0.80 12.84
CA ARG A 23 -4.26 0.61 13.15
C ARG A 23 -3.63 1.33 11.97
N MET A 24 -3.86 2.65 11.89
CA MET A 24 -3.21 3.51 10.90
C MET A 24 -1.70 3.55 11.12
N ILE A 25 -0.93 3.31 10.05
CA ILE A 25 0.53 3.41 10.02
C ILE A 25 0.94 4.72 9.35
N LYS A 26 0.46 4.96 8.12
CA LYS A 26 0.78 6.16 7.35
C LYS A 26 -0.23 6.37 6.21
N ARG A 27 -0.13 7.50 5.50
CA ARG A 27 -0.87 7.72 4.25
C ARG A 27 0.02 7.37 3.05
N ARG A 28 -0.57 6.79 2.00
CA ARG A 28 0.07 6.48 0.72
C ARG A 28 0.30 7.79 -0.05
N CYS A 29 1.39 7.83 -0.84
CA CYS A 29 1.61 8.94 -1.78
C CYS A 29 0.46 9.02 -2.80
N LYS A 30 -0.03 10.23 -3.06
CA LYS A 30 -1.06 10.50 -4.06
C LYS A 30 -0.47 10.72 -5.45
N ASP A 31 0.75 11.24 -5.49
CA ASP A 31 1.49 11.45 -6.71
C ASP A 31 2.33 10.20 -7.01
N LEU A 32 1.95 9.47 -8.06
CA LEU A 32 2.54 8.18 -8.42
C LEU A 32 3.40 8.38 -9.67
N ALA A 33 4.68 8.65 -9.47
CA ALA A 33 5.69 8.60 -10.53
C ALA A 33 6.34 7.20 -10.52
N TYR A 34 6.33 6.52 -11.67
CA TYR A 34 6.99 5.24 -11.87
C TYR A 34 8.03 5.38 -12.97
N GLU A 35 9.28 5.04 -12.68
CA GLU A 35 10.32 4.86 -13.69
C GLU A 35 10.37 3.37 -14.06
N LEU A 36 10.18 3.06 -15.34
CA LEU A 36 10.18 1.69 -15.84
C LEU A 36 11.59 1.34 -16.34
N ASP A 37 12.31 0.47 -15.62
CA ASP A 37 13.52 -0.20 -16.14
C ASP A 37 13.14 -1.50 -16.85
N PHE A 38 12.30 -1.39 -17.89
CA PHE A 38 11.93 -2.55 -18.70
C PHE A 38 13.05 -2.88 -19.69
N LYS A 39 13.83 -3.92 -19.38
CA LYS A 39 14.80 -4.50 -20.32
C LYS A 39 14.12 -5.66 -21.06
N ALA A 40 13.66 -5.41 -22.28
CA ALA A 40 13.22 -6.47 -23.16
C ALA A 40 14.37 -7.47 -23.35
N PHE A 41 14.11 -8.76 -23.13
CA PHE A 41 15.06 -9.86 -23.25
C PHE A 41 15.42 -10.18 -24.72
N LEU A 42 15.66 -9.17 -25.54
CA LEU A 42 16.25 -9.34 -26.87
C LEU A 42 17.76 -9.16 -26.74
N ALA A 43 18.43 -10.26 -26.41
CA ALA A 43 19.86 -10.46 -26.61
C ALA A 43 20.04 -11.79 -27.36
#